data_AF-A0A0C2MHW6-F1
#
_entry.id   AF-A0A0C2MHW6-F1
#
_cell.length_a   1.000
_cell.length_b   1.000
_cell.length_c   1.000
_cell.angle_alpha   90.00
_cell.angle_beta   90.00
_cell.angle_gamma   90.00
#
_symmetry.space_group_name_H-M   'P 1'
#
loop_
_entity.id
_entity.type
_entity.pdbx_description
1 polymer ?
#
loop_
_entity_poly.entity_id
_entity_poly.type
_entity_poly.pdbx_seq_one_letter_code
_entity_poly.pdbx_strand_id
1 'polypeptide(L)'
;MFYFLYSFYKYPNIDLHFLQLYQKKNCTFQLPEILELRKNFEGMNNFLFSNAFSDLLMSVLIEWYQDSIPKFSRVMDNLLITAMSLCLMFKVSLTHNFNFGLQKTIDLIFGIREDLCDLNVITFLVNLKVKLNHAVFTSVIDYLVKLSQIPPEYFIDLSQNLSDFEKES
;
A
#
# COMPACT_ATOMS: atom_id res chain seq x y z
N MET A 1 -18.62 -3.14 2.18
CA MET A 1 -17.85 -2.09 2.88
C MET A 1 -17.15 -2.71 4.06
N PHE A 2 -15.84 -2.52 4.18
CA PHE A 2 -15.00 -3.40 4.98
C PHE A 2 -14.65 -2.75 6.35
N TYR A 3 -15.17 -3.29 7.47
CA TYR A 3 -14.86 -2.90 8.86
C TYR A 3 -13.86 -3.89 9.49
N PHE A 4 -12.56 -3.77 9.18
CA PHE A 4 -11.57 -4.83 9.51
C PHE A 4 -10.70 -4.59 10.72
N LEU A 5 -10.33 -3.34 10.99
CA LEU A 5 -9.28 -3.06 11.98
C LEU A 5 -9.64 -3.50 13.42
N TYR A 6 -10.93 -3.64 13.74
CA TYR A 6 -11.37 -4.06 15.08
C TYR A 6 -11.67 -5.56 15.23
N SER A 7 -11.72 -6.33 14.13
CA SER A 7 -12.23 -7.70 14.14
C SER A 7 -11.15 -8.78 14.13
N PHE A 8 -9.91 -8.44 13.76
CA PHE A 8 -8.80 -9.40 13.66
C PHE A 8 -8.48 -10.11 14.99
N TYR A 9 -8.63 -9.41 16.13
CA TYR A 9 -8.39 -10.00 17.45
C TYR A 9 -9.43 -11.05 17.86
N LYS A 10 -10.60 -11.09 17.21
CA LYS A 10 -11.77 -11.84 17.69
C LYS A 10 -11.98 -13.18 17.01
N TYR A 11 -11.33 -13.44 15.87
CA TYR A 11 -11.59 -14.64 15.07
C TYR A 11 -10.27 -15.25 14.57
N PRO A 12 -9.75 -16.32 15.20
CA PRO A 12 -8.65 -17.08 14.61
C PRO A 12 -9.07 -17.63 13.23
N ASN A 13 -8.17 -17.55 12.24
CA ASN A 13 -8.37 -17.97 10.84
C ASN A 13 -9.23 -17.05 9.96
N ILE A 14 -9.48 -15.81 10.37
CA ILE A 14 -10.23 -14.87 9.54
C ILE A 14 -9.54 -14.58 8.20
N ASP A 15 -8.21 -14.69 8.14
CA ASP A 15 -7.40 -14.46 6.93
C ASP A 15 -7.69 -15.47 5.82
N LEU A 16 -7.87 -16.76 6.15
CA LEU A 16 -8.25 -17.79 5.18
C LEU A 16 -9.64 -17.53 4.62
N HIS A 17 -10.57 -17.08 5.47
CA HIS A 17 -11.91 -16.72 5.02
C HIS A 17 -11.87 -15.50 4.08
N PHE A 18 -11.08 -14.47 4.39
CA PHE A 18 -10.90 -13.34 3.47
C PHE A 18 -10.22 -13.72 2.18
N LEU A 19 -9.23 -14.62 2.23
CA LEU A 19 -8.59 -15.12 1.01
C LEU A 19 -9.60 -15.79 0.09
N GLN A 20 -10.47 -16.65 0.63
CA GLN A 20 -11.53 -17.28 -0.15
C GLN A 20 -12.53 -16.28 -0.72
N LEU A 21 -12.96 -15.30 0.08
CA LEU A 21 -13.87 -14.24 -0.39
C LEU A 21 -13.22 -13.38 -1.49
N TYR A 22 -11.95 -13.04 -1.32
CA TYR A 22 -11.18 -12.25 -2.27
C TYR A 22 -10.98 -12.99 -3.60
N GLN A 23 -10.53 -14.25 -3.54
CA GLN A 23 -10.33 -15.11 -4.72
C GLN A 23 -11.64 -15.32 -5.50
N LYS A 24 -12.77 -15.41 -4.80
CA LYS A 24 -14.11 -15.49 -5.41
C LYS A 24 -14.63 -14.15 -5.93
N LYS A 25 -13.85 -13.07 -5.81
CA LYS A 25 -14.23 -11.68 -6.15
C LYS A 25 -15.47 -11.19 -5.38
N ASN A 26 -15.77 -11.82 -4.23
CA ASN A 26 -16.90 -11.46 -3.39
C ASN A 26 -16.59 -10.30 -2.45
N CYS A 27 -15.32 -9.89 -2.35
CA CYS A 27 -14.97 -8.72 -1.57
C CYS A 27 -13.74 -7.98 -2.09
N THR A 28 -13.75 -6.66 -1.91
CA THR A 28 -12.68 -5.75 -2.32
C THR A 28 -12.51 -4.62 -1.30
N PHE A 29 -11.25 -4.22 -1.11
CA PHE A 29 -10.90 -3.01 -0.39
C PHE A 29 -11.28 -1.78 -1.21
N GLN A 30 -11.92 -0.83 -0.55
CA GLN A 30 -12.27 0.46 -1.12
C GLN A 30 -12.35 1.48 0.00
N LEU A 31 -11.65 2.60 -0.17
CA LEU A 31 -11.83 3.75 0.71
C LEU A 31 -13.20 4.39 0.45
N PRO A 32 -13.92 4.85 1.49
CA PRO A 32 -15.16 5.60 1.33
C PRO A 32 -14.91 6.89 0.54
N GLU A 33 -15.95 7.46 -0.06
CA GLU A 33 -15.84 8.77 -0.69
C GLU A 33 -15.33 9.80 0.33
N ILE A 34 -14.29 10.53 -0.06
CA ILE A 34 -13.75 11.60 0.75
C ILE A 34 -14.61 12.81 0.44
N LEU A 35 -15.71 12.94 1.18
CA LEU A 35 -16.49 14.17 1.18
C LEU A 35 -15.55 15.30 1.57
N GLU A 36 -15.61 16.42 0.84
CA GLU A 36 -14.77 17.60 1.01
C GLU A 36 -14.19 17.72 2.40
N LEU A 37 -12.86 17.82 2.48
CA LEU A 37 -12.14 18.08 3.72
C LEU A 37 -12.69 19.37 4.32
N ARG A 38 -13.73 19.22 5.14
CA ARG A 38 -14.30 20.31 5.93
C ARG A 38 -13.13 20.97 6.64
N LYS A 39 -13.16 22.28 6.85
CA LYS A 39 -12.08 23.04 7.52
C LYS A 39 -11.51 22.34 8.78
N ASN A 40 -12.35 21.57 9.48
CA ASN A 40 -11.99 20.74 10.62
C ASN A 40 -10.94 19.64 10.36
N PHE A 41 -10.69 19.27 9.09
CA PHE A 41 -9.75 18.23 8.67
C PHE A 41 -8.45 18.80 8.10
N GLU A 42 -8.26 20.12 8.07
CA GLU A 42 -7.05 20.76 7.55
C GLU A 42 -5.78 20.24 8.23
N GLY A 43 -5.80 20.10 9.56
CA GLY A 43 -4.69 19.53 10.32
C GLY A 43 -4.37 18.08 9.94
N MET A 44 -5.40 17.28 9.62
CA MET A 44 -5.19 15.90 9.17
C MET A 44 -4.55 15.84 7.79
N ASN A 45 -4.89 16.75 6.87
CA ASN A 45 -4.21 16.83 5.57
C ASN A 45 -2.76 17.26 5.71
N ASN A 46 -2.51 18.28 6.53
CA ASN A 46 -1.16 18.77 6.78
C ASN A 46 -0.28 17.65 7.37
N PHE A 47 -0.85 16.84 8.28
CA PHE A 47 -0.17 15.65 8.80
C PHE A 47 0.04 14.59 7.72
N LEU A 48 -1.02 14.23 6.98
CA LEU A 48 -1.01 13.21 5.93
C LEU A 48 0.03 13.51 4.83
N PHE A 49 0.25 14.78 4.51
CA PHE A 49 1.25 15.24 3.54
C PHE A 49 2.52 15.80 4.20
N SER A 50 2.74 15.57 5.49
CA SER A 50 3.96 16.00 6.18
C SER A 50 5.16 15.14 5.79
N ASN A 51 6.38 15.69 5.88
CA ASN A 51 7.60 14.90 5.67
C ASN A 51 7.68 13.76 6.69
N ALA A 52 7.41 14.05 7.96
CA ALA A 52 7.50 13.07 9.04
C ALA A 52 6.60 11.85 8.80
N PHE A 53 5.40 12.04 8.26
CA PHE A 53 4.53 10.92 7.93
C PHE A 53 5.04 10.13 6.72
N SER A 54 5.51 10.79 5.66
CA SER A 54 6.15 10.12 4.52
C SER A 54 7.39 9.32 4.94
N ASP A 55 8.23 9.89 5.81
CA ASP A 55 9.44 9.24 6.33
C ASP A 55 9.08 8.00 7.16
N LEU A 56 8.01 8.08 7.95
CA LEU A 56 7.48 6.93 8.69
C LEU A 56 7.04 5.81 7.73
N LEU A 57 6.25 6.13 6.70
CA LEU A 57 5.79 5.15 5.72
C LEU A 57 6.99 4.49 5.02
N MET A 58 7.98 5.28 4.61
CA MET A 58 9.19 4.78 3.97
C MET A 58 10.02 3.89 4.88
N SER A 59 10.17 4.25 6.15
CA SER A 59 10.92 3.45 7.11
C SER A 59 10.37 2.03 7.22
N VAL A 60 9.03 1.87 7.21
CA VAL A 60 8.38 0.56 7.22
C VAL A 60 8.71 -0.22 5.96
N LEU A 61 8.66 0.41 4.79
CA LEU A 61 8.94 -0.26 3.51
C LEU A 61 10.40 -0.70 3.40
N ILE A 62 11.33 0.16 3.82
CA ILE A 62 12.78 -0.12 3.79
C ILE A 62 13.12 -1.24 4.78
N GLU A 63 12.56 -1.20 5.99
CA GLU A 63 12.78 -2.26 7.00
C GLU A 63 12.32 -3.63 6.49
N TRP A 64 11.19 -3.65 5.76
CA TRP A 64 10.69 -4.83 5.07
C TRP A 64 11.59 -5.28 3.92
N TYR A 65 12.13 -4.34 3.13
CA TYR A 65 13.01 -4.67 2.01
C TYR A 65 14.33 -5.31 2.49
N GLN A 66 14.88 -4.83 3.62
CA GLN A 66 16.16 -5.29 4.15
C GLN A 66 16.08 -6.61 4.94
N ASP A 67 14.92 -7.27 4.96
CA ASP A 67 14.68 -8.63 5.48
C ASP A 67 15.17 -8.89 6.92
N SER A 68 15.29 -7.82 7.72
CA SER A 68 15.99 -7.85 9.00
C SER A 68 15.10 -8.20 10.20
N ILE A 69 13.84 -8.63 9.99
CA ILE A 69 12.86 -8.67 11.09
C ILE A 69 12.38 -10.09 11.46
N PRO A 70 12.71 -10.60 12.65
CA PRO A 70 12.33 -11.94 13.13
C PRO A 70 10.85 -12.10 13.59
N LYS A 71 9.93 -11.17 13.26
CA LYS A 71 8.53 -11.16 13.79
C LYS A 71 7.47 -10.79 12.74
N PHE A 72 7.17 -11.74 11.87
CA PHE A 72 6.24 -11.63 10.74
C PHE A 72 4.89 -10.93 11.02
N SER A 73 4.24 -11.16 12.18
CA SER A 73 2.87 -10.64 12.42
C SER A 73 2.78 -9.13 12.63
N ARG A 74 3.58 -8.54 13.53
CA ARG A 74 3.60 -7.07 13.75
C ARG A 74 4.05 -6.31 12.51
N VAL A 75 4.94 -6.95 11.76
CA VAL A 75 5.58 -6.43 10.56
C VAL A 75 4.54 -6.38 9.43
N MET A 76 3.65 -7.37 9.35
CA MET A 76 2.51 -7.40 8.42
C MET A 76 1.46 -6.32 8.71
N ASP A 77 1.10 -6.10 9.98
CA ASP A 77 0.16 -5.04 10.35
C ASP A 77 0.68 -3.65 9.95
N ASN A 78 1.96 -3.39 10.21
CA ASN A 78 2.59 -2.12 9.80
C ASN A 78 2.58 -1.96 8.28
N LEU A 79 2.92 -3.02 7.53
CA LEU A 79 2.88 -2.98 6.07
C LEU A 79 1.48 -2.71 5.53
N LEU A 80 0.47 -3.35 6.11
CA LEU A 80 -0.91 -3.17 5.72
C LEU A 80 -1.38 -1.73 5.99
N ILE A 81 -1.07 -1.19 7.17
CA ILE A 81 -1.37 0.20 7.53
C ILE A 81 -0.64 1.16 6.58
N THR A 82 0.63 0.90 6.25
CA THR A 82 1.39 1.69 5.29
C THR A 82 0.71 1.69 3.92
N ALA A 83 0.35 0.52 3.38
CA ALA A 83 -0.34 0.43 2.09
C ALA A 83 -1.72 1.13 2.08
N MET A 84 -2.50 0.97 3.16
CA MET A 84 -3.77 1.68 3.32
C MET A 84 -3.59 3.20 3.40
N SER A 85 -2.52 3.66 4.06
CA SER A 85 -2.18 5.08 4.17
C SER A 85 -1.79 5.66 2.81
N LEU A 86 -1.02 4.92 2.00
CA LEU A 86 -0.69 5.32 0.62
C LEU A 86 -1.94 5.43 -0.25
N CYS A 87 -2.90 4.49 -0.12
CA CYS A 87 -4.18 4.58 -0.81
C CYS A 87 -4.95 5.85 -0.41
N LEU A 88 -4.93 6.20 0.88
CA LEU A 88 -5.59 7.39 1.40
C LEU A 88 -4.93 8.66 0.87
N MET A 89 -3.61 8.78 1.02
CA MET A 89 -2.82 9.90 0.47
C MET A 89 -3.16 10.11 -0.99
N PHE A 90 -3.12 9.04 -1.79
CA PHE A 90 -3.35 9.15 -3.22
C PHE A 90 -4.77 9.55 -3.57
N LYS A 91 -5.77 8.94 -2.91
CA LYS A 91 -7.16 9.31 -3.12
C LYS A 91 -7.45 10.76 -2.71
N VAL A 92 -6.90 11.22 -1.58
CA VAL A 92 -7.02 12.62 -1.12
C VAL A 92 -6.41 13.56 -2.15
N SER A 93 -5.19 13.27 -2.62
CA SER A 93 -4.48 14.05 -3.63
C SER A 93 -5.27 14.18 -4.94
N LEU A 94 -5.88 13.08 -5.40
CA LEU A 94 -6.71 13.07 -6.62
C LEU A 94 -8.03 13.84 -6.46
N THR A 95 -8.66 13.75 -5.29
CA THR A 95 -10.02 14.30 -5.08
C THR A 95 -10.02 15.81 -4.84
N HIS A 96 -8.99 16.34 -4.16
CA HIS A 96 -9.00 17.74 -3.73
C HIS A 96 -8.10 18.67 -4.54
N ASN A 97 -7.50 18.18 -5.64
CA ASN A 97 -6.64 18.96 -6.53
C ASN A 97 -5.59 19.80 -5.77
N PHE A 98 -5.11 19.24 -4.66
CA PHE A 98 -4.17 19.90 -3.75
C PHE A 98 -2.80 19.83 -4.41
N ASN A 99 -2.47 20.81 -5.26
CA ASN A 99 -1.25 20.76 -6.10
C ASN A 99 0.01 20.37 -5.33
N PHE A 100 0.19 20.89 -4.10
CA PHE A 100 1.33 20.53 -3.25
C PHE A 100 1.26 19.09 -2.73
N GLY A 101 0.10 18.65 -2.23
CA GLY A 101 -0.08 17.28 -1.74
C GLY A 101 -0.05 16.24 -2.85
N LEU A 102 -0.48 16.59 -4.07
CA LEU A 102 -0.42 15.73 -5.24
C LEU A 102 1.02 15.48 -5.69
N GLN A 103 1.83 16.53 -5.84
CA GLN A 103 3.24 16.37 -6.22
C GLN A 103 3.97 15.50 -5.19
N LYS A 104 3.79 15.78 -3.91
CA LYS A 104 4.43 15.03 -2.83
C LYS A 104 4.05 13.55 -2.81
N THR A 105 2.78 13.26 -3.05
CA THR A 105 2.28 11.88 -3.18
C THR A 105 2.84 11.21 -4.43
N ILE A 106 2.95 11.93 -5.54
CA ILE A 106 3.54 11.42 -6.77
C ILE A 106 5.01 11.07 -6.53
N ASP A 107 5.78 11.98 -5.94
CA ASP A 107 7.19 11.77 -5.64
C ASP A 107 7.38 10.58 -4.68
N LEU A 108 6.50 10.44 -3.67
CA LEU A 108 6.55 9.33 -2.72
C LEU A 108 6.22 7.98 -3.37
N ILE A 109 5.16 7.91 -4.18
CA ILE A 109 4.62 6.63 -4.71
C ILE A 109 5.36 6.19 -5.97
N PHE A 110 5.64 7.14 -6.87
CA PHE A 110 6.16 6.87 -8.21
C PHE A 110 7.62 7.28 -8.39
N GLY A 111 8.19 8.04 -7.46
CA GLY A 111 9.61 8.36 -7.47
C GLY A 111 10.46 7.09 -7.36
N ILE A 112 11.49 7.01 -8.21
CA ILE A 112 12.52 5.95 -8.15
C ILE A 112 13.38 6.20 -6.91
N ARG A 113 13.71 5.12 -6.17
CA ARG A 113 14.50 5.24 -4.94
C ARG A 113 15.61 4.21 -4.86
N GLU A 114 16.83 4.68 -4.59
CA GLU A 114 18.00 3.83 -4.38
C GLU A 114 17.84 2.91 -3.16
N ASP A 115 17.15 3.38 -2.11
CA ASP A 115 16.87 2.61 -0.88
C ASP A 115 15.87 1.46 -1.09
N LEU A 116 15.27 1.36 -2.28
CA LEU A 116 14.43 0.25 -2.74
C LEU A 116 14.98 -0.40 -4.02
N CYS A 117 16.30 -0.38 -4.22
CA CYS A 117 16.97 -0.97 -5.39
C CYS A 117 16.44 -0.41 -6.72
N ASP A 118 16.35 0.92 -6.78
CA ASP A 118 15.87 1.68 -7.94
C ASP A 118 14.42 1.34 -8.35
N LEU A 119 13.65 0.77 -7.42
CA LEU A 119 12.21 0.60 -7.56
C LEU A 119 11.49 1.83 -6.99
N ASN A 120 10.32 2.12 -7.56
CA ASN A 120 9.35 2.98 -6.89
C ASN A 120 8.48 2.16 -5.92
N VAL A 121 7.78 2.86 -5.02
CA VAL A 121 6.98 2.25 -3.96
C VAL A 121 5.86 1.37 -4.53
N ILE A 122 5.19 1.78 -5.61
CA ILE A 122 4.10 0.98 -6.18
C ILE A 122 4.60 -0.36 -6.75
N THR A 123 5.74 -0.34 -7.46
CA THR A 123 6.37 -1.54 -7.98
C THR A 123 6.83 -2.46 -6.85
N PHE A 124 7.48 -1.90 -5.83
CA PHE A 124 7.88 -2.65 -4.64
C PHE A 124 6.69 -3.37 -3.97
N LEU A 125 5.58 -2.66 -3.76
CA LEU A 125 4.38 -3.22 -3.13
C LEU A 125 3.70 -4.29 -4.00
N VAL A 126 3.68 -4.11 -5.32
CA VAL A 126 3.15 -5.13 -6.24
C VAL A 126 4.00 -6.40 -6.20
N ASN A 127 5.32 -6.26 -6.11
CA ASN A 127 6.21 -7.42 -5.95
C ASN A 127 5.98 -8.12 -4.60
N LEU A 128 5.84 -7.36 -3.52
CA LEU A 128 5.52 -7.92 -2.19
C LEU A 128 4.17 -8.64 -2.17
N LYS A 129 3.16 -8.13 -2.87
CA LYS A 129 1.83 -8.75 -2.96
C LYS A 129 1.94 -10.20 -3.44
N VAL A 130 2.79 -10.48 -4.42
CA VAL A 130 3.00 -11.83 -4.97
C VAL A 130 3.66 -12.74 -3.93
N LYS A 131 4.66 -12.23 -3.20
CA LYS A 131 5.42 -12.99 -2.19
C LYS A 131 4.61 -13.33 -0.94
N LEU A 132 3.82 -12.38 -0.43
CA LEU A 132 3.17 -12.52 0.88
C LEU A 132 1.88 -13.35 0.86
N ASN A 133 1.22 -13.49 -0.30
CA ASN A 133 -0.05 -14.22 -0.47
C ASN A 133 -1.11 -13.87 0.62
N HIS A 134 -1.17 -12.60 1.03
CA HIS A 134 -2.06 -12.14 2.09
C HIS A 134 -3.27 -11.41 1.51
N ALA A 135 -4.47 -11.99 1.63
CA ALA A 135 -5.69 -11.52 0.97
C ALA A 135 -6.00 -10.02 1.13
N VAL A 136 -5.95 -9.53 2.37
CA VAL A 136 -6.29 -8.14 2.68
C VAL A 136 -5.26 -7.19 2.08
N PHE A 137 -3.97 -7.47 2.27
CA PHE A 137 -2.89 -6.73 1.64
C PHE A 137 -3.00 -6.72 0.12
N THR A 138 -3.19 -7.89 -0.50
CA THR A 138 -3.42 -8.02 -1.94
C THR A 138 -4.57 -7.11 -2.41
N SER A 139 -5.69 -7.13 -1.69
CA SER A 139 -6.82 -6.29 -2.04
C SER A 139 -6.53 -4.79 -1.90
N VAL A 140 -5.71 -4.38 -0.93
CA VAL A 140 -5.28 -2.98 -0.76
C VAL A 140 -4.36 -2.57 -1.90
N ILE A 141 -3.40 -3.40 -2.29
CA ILE A 141 -2.50 -3.12 -3.42
C ILE A 141 -3.29 -3.04 -4.73
N ASP A 142 -4.25 -3.93 -4.96
CA ASP A 142 -5.10 -3.87 -6.15
C ASP A 142 -5.94 -2.59 -6.21
N TYR A 143 -6.38 -2.08 -5.06
CA TYR A 143 -7.02 -0.78 -4.99
C TYR A 143 -6.04 0.38 -5.28
N LEU A 144 -4.81 0.32 -4.78
CA LEU A 144 -3.77 1.32 -5.06
C LEU A 144 -3.43 1.38 -6.56
N VAL A 145 -3.24 0.22 -7.20
CA VAL A 145 -3.02 0.12 -8.64
C VAL A 145 -4.21 0.70 -9.40
N LYS A 146 -5.44 0.37 -9.00
CA LYS A 146 -6.64 0.96 -9.60
C LYS A 146 -6.68 2.48 -9.48
N LEU A 147 -6.29 3.05 -8.33
CA LEU A 147 -6.20 4.50 -8.14
C LEU A 147 -5.13 5.13 -9.05
N SER A 148 -4.02 4.44 -9.27
CA SER A 148 -2.93 4.92 -10.13
C SER A 148 -3.26 5.02 -11.60
N GLN A 149 -4.31 4.31 -12.05
CA GLN A 149 -4.65 4.14 -13.46
C GLN A 149 -3.50 3.56 -14.30
N ILE A 150 -2.47 2.98 -13.66
CA ILE A 150 -1.41 2.26 -14.36
C ILE A 150 -2.00 0.98 -14.95
N PRO A 151 -1.78 0.73 -16.26
CA PRO A 151 -2.23 -0.50 -16.89
C PRO A 151 -1.64 -1.72 -16.16
N PRO A 152 -2.45 -2.75 -15.84
CA PRO A 152 -1.95 -3.95 -15.17
C PRO A 152 -0.78 -4.62 -15.90
N GLU A 153 -0.71 -4.48 -17.22
CA GLU A 153 0.33 -5.01 -18.10
C GLU A 153 1.73 -4.52 -17.71
N TYR A 154 1.85 -3.29 -17.20
CA TYR A 154 3.11 -2.71 -16.73
C TYR A 154 3.76 -3.57 -15.62
N PHE A 155 2.95 -4.23 -14.81
CA PHE A 155 3.43 -5.05 -13.68
C PHE A 155 3.69 -6.51 -14.04
N ILE A 156 3.23 -6.97 -15.21
CA ILE A 156 3.43 -8.36 -15.66
C ILE A 156 4.91 -8.57 -16.00
N ASP A 157 5.52 -7.62 -16.71
CA ASP A 157 6.93 -7.68 -17.11
C ASP A 157 7.89 -7.64 -15.89
N LEU A 158 7.50 -6.93 -14.83
CA LEU A 158 8.28 -6.83 -13.59
C LEU A 158 8.36 -8.17 -12.84
N SER A 159 7.30 -8.98 -12.88
CA SER A 159 7.27 -10.28 -12.22
C SER A 159 8.20 -11.33 -12.88
N GLN A 160 8.49 -11.18 -14.17
CA GLN A 160 9.36 -12.09 -14.92
C GLN A 160 10.84 -11.77 -14.73
N ASN A 161 11.22 -10.49 -14.64
CA ASN A 161 12.61 -10.09 -14.44
C ASN A 161 13.15 -10.44 -13.03
N LEU A 162 12.29 -10.62 -12.04
CA LEU A 162 12.69 -10.94 -10.66
C LEU A 162 13.14 -12.39 -10.45
N SER A 163 12.70 -13.35 -11.28
CA SER A 163 13.20 -14.74 -11.20
C SER A 163 14.68 -14.88 -11.55
N ASP A 164 15.28 -13.84 -12.12
CA ASP A 164 16.71 -13.79 -12.41
C ASP A 164 17.52 -13.17 -11.26
N PHE A 165 16.91 -12.36 -10.39
CA PHE A 165 17.57 -11.82 -9.19
C PHE A 165 17.71 -12.85 -8.05
N GLU A 166 16.86 -13.88 -8.01
CA GLU A 166 17.00 -15.00 -7.06
C GLU A 166 18.16 -15.95 -7.41
N LYS A 167 18.87 -15.74 -8.53
CA LYS A 167 20.01 -16.60 -8.95
C LYS A 167 21.39 -16.04 -8.61
N GLU A 168 21.49 -14.82 -8.08
CA GLU A 168 22.78 -14.17 -7.79
C GLU A 168 23.05 -13.92 -6.29
N SER A 169 22.25 -14.50 -5.39
CA SER A 169 22.50 -14.51 -3.93
C SER A 169 23.04 -15.84 -3.43
#